data_AF-A0A1Z8TLA9-F1
#
_entry.id   AF-A0A1Z8TLA9-F1
#
_cell.length_a   1.000
_cell.length_b   1.000
_cell.length_c   1.000
_cell.angle_alpha   90.00
_cell.angle_beta   90.00
_cell.angle_gamma   90.00
#
_symmetry.space_group_name_H-M   'P 1'
#
loop_
_entity.id
_entity.type
_entity.pdbx_description
1 polymer ?
#
loop_
_entity_poly.entity_id
_entity_poly.type
_entity_poly.pdbx_seq_one_letter_code
_entity_poly.pdbx_strand_id
1 'polypeptide(L)'
;MKEHMQKIADFGCIICYKMGYPNTPCELHHIKDKTGMGKRSSHYEVIGLCPIHHRQGKESYHFSPKAFTEKWGTQKELLKLNKELVSCCKGGVCQ
;
A
#
# COMPACT_ATOMS: atom_id res chain seq x y z
N MET A 1 15.72 -6.74 -1.64
CA MET A 1 14.38 -7.27 -1.99
C MET A 1 13.52 -7.61 -0.77
N LYS A 2 13.93 -8.54 0.11
CA LYS A 2 13.19 -8.87 1.36
C LYS A 2 13.05 -7.66 2.29
N GLU A 3 14.11 -6.89 2.46
CA GLU A 3 14.12 -5.71 3.35
C GLU A 3 13.10 -4.63 2.97
N HIS A 4 12.84 -4.41 1.67
CA HIS A 4 11.87 -3.42 1.24
C HIS A 4 10.44 -3.86 1.59
N MET A 5 10.09 -5.10 1.25
CA MET A 5 8.79 -5.67 1.58
C MET A 5 8.58 -5.77 3.10
N GLN A 6 9.64 -6.07 3.87
CA GLN A 6 9.59 -6.08 5.32
C GLN A 6 9.29 -4.68 5.87
N LYS A 7 10.01 -3.65 5.41
CA LYS A 7 9.74 -2.28 5.85
C LYS A 7 8.32 -1.80 5.53
N ILE A 8 7.75 -2.22 4.39
CA ILE A 8 6.35 -1.94 4.03
C ILE A 8 5.40 -2.69 4.97
N ALA A 9 5.69 -3.94 5.30
CA ALA A 9 4.91 -4.73 6.25
C ALA A 9 4.94 -4.13 7.66
N ASP A 10 6.12 -3.68 8.11
CA ASP A 10 6.35 -3.05 9.42
C ASP A 10 5.65 -1.68 9.53
N PHE A 11 5.62 -0.90 8.44
CA PHE A 11 4.86 0.35 8.38
C PHE A 11 3.34 0.12 8.49
N GLY A 12 2.85 -0.95 7.86
CA GLY A 12 1.44 -1.33 7.92
C GLY A 12 0.58 -0.70 6.82
N CYS A 13 -0.72 -0.56 7.10
CA CYS A 13 -1.69 -0.17 6.09
C CYS A 13 -1.62 1.33 5.79
N ILE A 14 -1.29 1.67 4.54
CA ILE A 14 -1.20 3.07 4.09
C ILE A 14 -2.53 3.83 4.18
N ILE A 15 -3.65 3.13 4.00
CA ILE A 15 -4.98 3.75 4.12
C ILE A 15 -5.32 4.02 5.58
N CYS A 16 -5.06 3.06 6.47
CA CYS A 16 -5.24 3.27 7.90
C CYS A 16 -4.36 4.40 8.42
N TYR A 17 -3.10 4.50 7.95
CA TYR A 17 -2.24 5.64 8.25
C TYR A 17 -2.87 6.98 7.81
N LYS A 18 -3.37 7.08 6.57
CA LYS A 18 -4.09 8.28 6.09
C LYS A 18 -5.34 8.61 6.91
N MET A 19 -5.96 7.61 7.54
CA MET A 19 -7.10 7.76 8.44
C MET A 19 -6.71 8.09 9.90
N GLY A 20 -5.42 8.21 10.22
CA GLY A 20 -4.93 8.47 11.58
C GLY A 20 -4.70 7.23 12.44
N TYR A 21 -4.70 6.03 11.84
CA TYR A 21 -4.45 4.74 12.50
C TYR A 21 -3.11 4.13 12.03
N PRO A 22 -1.96 4.66 12.50
CA PRO A 22 -0.64 4.17 12.11
C PRO A 22 -0.41 2.73 12.59
N ASN A 23 0.59 2.04 12.01
CA ASN A 23 1.01 0.68 12.37
C ASN A 23 -0.11 -0.38 12.31
N THR A 24 -1.19 -0.13 11.58
CA THR A 24 -2.24 -1.14 11.40
C THR A 24 -1.67 -2.31 10.58
N PRO A 25 -1.71 -3.56 11.08
CA PRO A 25 -1.15 -4.70 10.39
C PRO A 25 -1.69 -4.84 8.96
N CYS A 26 -0.80 -5.20 8.05
CA CYS A 26 -1.11 -5.19 6.63
C CYS A 26 -0.63 -6.44 5.91
N GLU A 27 -1.22 -6.65 4.74
CA GLU A 27 -0.80 -7.62 3.75
C GLU A 27 -0.17 -6.88 2.57
N LEU A 28 0.83 -7.52 1.97
CA LEU A 28 1.54 -6.95 0.83
C LEU A 28 0.68 -7.05 -0.44
N HIS A 29 0.24 -5.90 -0.92
CA HIS A 29 -0.51 -5.77 -2.17
C HIS A 29 0.41 -5.36 -3.32
N HIS A 30 0.58 -6.24 -4.30
CA HIS A 30 1.34 -5.94 -5.51
C HIS A 30 0.49 -5.07 -6.45
N ILE A 31 0.98 -3.88 -6.79
CA ILE A 31 0.25 -3.00 -7.69
C ILE A 31 0.30 -3.56 -9.12
N LYS A 32 -0.80 -3.46 -9.86
CA LYS A 32 -0.83 -3.90 -11.27
C LYS A 32 -0.53 -2.71 -12.14
N ASP A 33 0.70 -2.59 -12.63
CA ASP A 33 0.96 -1.60 -13.67
C ASP A 33 0.41 -2.12 -15.00
N LYS A 34 -0.64 -1.46 -15.52
CA LYS A 34 -1.22 -1.79 -16.84
C LYS A 34 -0.42 -1.16 -17.99
N THR A 35 0.65 -0.40 -17.71
CA THR A 35 1.46 0.24 -18.74
C THR A 35 2.61 -0.67 -19.20
N GLY A 36 2.30 -1.57 -20.13
CA GLY A 36 3.28 -2.35 -20.88
C GLY A 36 2.95 -3.84 -20.95
N MET A 37 2.73 -4.36 -22.16
CA MET A 37 2.61 -5.80 -22.42
C MET A 37 3.79 -6.55 -21.78
N GLY A 38 3.53 -7.35 -20.75
CA GLY A 38 4.47 -8.34 -20.22
C GLY A 38 5.37 -7.95 -19.05
N LYS A 39 5.26 -6.76 -18.44
CA LYS A 39 6.02 -6.46 -17.21
C LYS A 39 5.31 -7.05 -15.98
N ARG A 40 5.91 -8.10 -15.40
CA ARG A 40 5.55 -8.58 -14.06
C ARG A 40 5.75 -7.44 -13.07
N SER A 41 4.76 -7.21 -12.20
CA SER A 41 4.88 -6.28 -11.08
C SER A 41 6.13 -6.65 -10.29
N SER A 42 7.07 -5.72 -10.17
CA SER A 42 8.34 -6.00 -9.50
C SER A 42 8.11 -6.15 -7.99
N HIS A 43 8.95 -6.93 -7.29
CA HIS A 43 8.90 -7.03 -5.82
C HIS A 43 9.09 -5.69 -5.08
N TYR A 44 9.31 -4.60 -5.81
CA TYR A 44 9.44 -3.23 -5.32
C TYR A 44 8.19 -2.37 -5.58
N GLU A 45 7.14 -2.95 -6.18
CA GLU A 45 5.87 -2.31 -6.52
C GLU A 45 4.76 -2.85 -5.63
N VAL A 46 4.97 -2.69 -4.33
CA VAL A 46 4.11 -3.24 -3.28
C VAL A 46 3.67 -2.13 -2.32
N ILE A 47 2.40 -2.16 -1.94
CA ILE A 47 1.85 -1.31 -0.88
C ILE A 47 1.27 -2.18 0.25
N GLY A 48 1.32 -1.67 1.48
CA GLY A 48 0.69 -2.32 2.64
C GLY A 48 -0.81 -1.98 2.72
N LEU A 49 -1.67 -3.00 2.71
CA LEU A 49 -3.12 -2.87 2.93
C LEU A 49 -3.61 -3.86 3.98
N CYS A 50 -4.35 -3.41 5.00
CA CYS A 50 -4.99 -4.31 5.97
C CYS A 50 -6.09 -5.14 5.28
N PRO A 51 -6.53 -6.28 5.85
CA PRO A 51 -7.56 -7.12 5.22
C PRO A 51 -8.83 -6.34 4.82
N ILE A 52 -9.23 -5.34 5.61
CA ILE A 52 -10.38 -4.46 5.34
C ILE A 52 -10.14 -3.60 4.09
N HIS A 53 -8.99 -2.94 3.94
CA HIS A 53 -8.69 -2.13 2.75
C HIS A 53 -8.15 -2.96 1.57
N HIS A 54 -7.73 -4.19 1.82
CA HIS A 54 -7.22 -5.08 0.78
C HIS A 54 -8.34 -5.84 0.09
N ARG A 55 -9.14 -6.63 0.84
CA ARG A 55 -10.12 -7.57 0.25
C ARG A 55 -11.50 -7.66 0.93
N GLN A 56 -11.66 -7.23 2.18
CA GLN A 56 -12.88 -7.53 2.97
C GLN A 56 -13.85 -6.35 3.10
N GLY A 57 -13.36 -5.11 3.08
CA GLY A 57 -14.19 -3.92 3.24
C GLY A 57 -14.93 -3.49 1.97
N LYS A 58 -16.01 -2.73 2.15
CA LYS A 58 -16.73 -2.05 1.06
C LYS A 58 -15.83 -1.06 0.31
N GLU A 59 -14.81 -0.56 0.99
CA GLU A 59 -13.78 0.33 0.45
C GLU A 59 -12.47 -0.41 0.21
N SER A 60 -12.53 -1.74 0.06
CA SER A 60 -11.35 -2.53 -0.26
C SER A 60 -11.01 -2.44 -1.75
N TYR A 61 -9.73 -2.52 -2.06
CA TYR A 61 -9.28 -2.48 -3.45
C TYR A 61 -9.89 -3.63 -4.27
N HIS A 62 -9.92 -4.86 -3.73
CA HIS A 62 -10.47 -6.00 -4.47
C HIS A 62 -12.01 -6.00 -4.56
N PHE A 63 -12.73 -5.27 -3.70
CA PHE A 63 -14.17 -5.11 -3.84
C PHE A 63 -14.53 -4.12 -4.95
N SER A 64 -13.90 -2.94 -4.96
CA SER A 64 -14.11 -1.94 -6.02
C SER A 64 -12.85 -1.11 -6.26
N PRO A 65 -12.00 -1.48 -7.24
CA PRO A 65 -10.79 -0.72 -7.56
C PRO A 65 -11.08 0.74 -7.95
N LYS A 66 -12.23 0.97 -8.61
CA LYS A 66 -12.66 2.31 -9.03
C LYS A 66 -12.98 3.17 -7.81
N ALA A 67 -13.89 2.73 -6.95
CA ALA A 67 -14.27 3.48 -5.76
C ALA A 67 -13.09 3.65 -4.78
N PHE A 68 -12.25 2.61 -4.65
CA PHE A 68 -11.00 2.70 -3.90
C PHE A 68 -10.11 3.81 -4.44
N THR A 69 -9.90 3.84 -5.76
CA THR A 69 -9.05 4.84 -6.42
C THR A 69 -9.61 6.25 -6.29
N GLU A 70 -10.92 6.42 -6.46
CA GLU A 70 -11.61 7.71 -6.31
C GLU A 70 -11.50 8.25 -4.89
N LYS A 71 -11.60 7.39 -3.87
CA LYS A 71 -11.53 7.80 -2.47
C LYS A 71 -10.09 8.02 -1.98
N TRP A 72 -9.18 7.11 -2.31
CA TRP A 72 -7.87 7.02 -1.67
C TRP A 72 -6.70 7.46 -2.55
N GLY A 73 -6.91 7.57 -3.86
CA GLY A 73 -5.88 7.76 -4.86
C GLY A 73 -5.52 6.46 -5.58
N THR A 74 -4.82 6.61 -6.70
CA THR A 74 -4.35 5.49 -7.53
C THR A 74 -3.30 4.65 -6.81
N GLN A 75 -3.14 3.40 -7.26
CA GLN A 75 -2.09 2.52 -6.73
C GLN A 75 -0.68 3.11 -6.87
N LYS A 76 -0.42 3.88 -7.94
CA LYS A 76 0.89 4.53 -8.19
C LYS A 76 1.15 5.66 -7.21
N GLU A 77 0.14 6.49 -6.93
CA GLU A 77 0.25 7.56 -5.93
C GLU A 77 0.46 6.99 -4.54
N LEU A 78 -0.30 5.96 -4.17
CA LEU A 78 -0.13 5.27 -2.89
C LEU A 78 1.22 4.57 -2.78
N LEU A 79 1.74 4.00 -3.86
CA LEU A 79 3.09 3.41 -3.88
C LEU A 79 4.16 4.46 -3.62
N LYS A 80 4.06 5.63 -4.28
CA LYS A 80 5.00 6.74 -4.09
C LYS A 80 4.98 7.21 -2.63
N LEU A 81 3.79 7.48 -2.09
CA LEU A 81 3.62 7.90 -0.70
C LEU A 81 4.15 6.86 0.29
N ASN A 82 3.80 5.59 0.12
CA ASN A 82 4.24 4.52 1.01
C ASN A 82 5.78 4.38 1.00
N LYS A 83 6.41 4.49 -0.18
CA LYS A 83 7.89 4.51 -0.29
C LYS A 83 8.52 5.70 0.42
N GLU A 84 7.96 6.90 0.25
CA GLU A 84 8.44 8.12 0.92
C GLU A 84 8.35 7.97 2.45
N LEU A 85 7.20 7.54 2.98
CA LEU A 85 6.99 7.36 4.42
C LEU A 85 7.91 6.29 5.00
N VAL A 86 8.02 5.13 4.35
CA VAL A 86 8.92 4.06 4.77
C VAL A 86 10.39 4.47 4.73
N SER A 87 10.78 5.36 3.80
CA SER A 87 12.15 5.86 3.73
C SER A 87 12.49 6.89 4.81
N CYS A 88 11.52 7.71 5.18
CA CYS A 88 11.66 8.76 6.20
C CYS A 88 11.64 8.16 7.62
N CYS A 89 10.76 7.20 7.85
CA CYS A 89 10.60 6.56 9.15
C CYS A 89 11.48 5.32 9.22
N LYS A 90 12.73 5.47 9.71
CA LYS A 90 13.57 4.32 10.11
C LYS A 90 12.97 3.62 11.35
N GLY A 91 11.86 2.93 11.18
CA GLY A 91 11.28 2.01 12.18
C GLY A 91 10.60 2.66 13.39
N GLY A 92 10.37 3.97 13.39
CA GLY A 92 9.60 4.67 14.41
C GLY A 92 8.70 5.69 13.74
N VAL A 93 7.43 5.68 14.11
CA VAL A 93 6.36 6.58 13.65
C VAL A 93 6.93 8.00 13.43
N CYS A 94 6.97 8.47 12.18
CA CYS A 94 7.14 9.90 11.94
C CYS A 94 5.83 10.56 12.37
N GLN A 95 5.88 11.24 13.51
CA GLN A 95 4.80 12.13 13.98
C GLN A 95 4.78 13.40 13.14
#